data_AF-A0A0S8EPN5-F1
#
_entry.id   AF-A0A0S8EPN5-F1
#
_cell.length_a   1.000
_cell.length_b   1.000
_cell.length_c   1.000
_cell.angle_alpha   90.00
_cell.angle_beta   90.00
_cell.angle_gamma   90.00
#
_symmetry.space_group_name_H-M   'P 1'
#
loop_
_entity.id
_entity.type
_entity.pdbx_description
1 polymer ?
#
loop_
_entity_poly.entity_id
_entity_poly.type
_entity_poly.pdbx_seq_one_letter_code
_entity_poly.pdbx_strand_id
1 'polypeptide(L)'
;MIEALKSDEVVDRVGGRFKLAVLIQKRLVDVTFGAPLLVERGNMTLMEAVVQEVLQGKITLEPRTQAADPLAVAGRADEEAEG
;
A
#
# COMPACT_ATOMS: atom_id res chain seq x y z
N MET A 1 -13.83 -5.22 18.36
CA MET A 1 -12.80 -4.33 17.79
C MET A 1 -11.49 -5.10 17.80
N ILE A 2 -10.74 -5.12 16.70
CA ILE A 2 -9.44 -5.82 16.67
C ILE A 2 -8.46 -5.02 17.54
N GLU A 3 -8.01 -5.60 18.65
CA GLU A 3 -7.23 -4.91 19.68
C GLU A 3 -5.94 -4.30 19.13
N ALA A 4 -5.29 -5.00 18.21
CA ALA A 4 -4.05 -4.57 17.58
C ALA A 4 -4.19 -3.31 16.70
N LEU A 5 -5.41 -2.92 16.33
CA LEU A 5 -5.68 -1.67 15.60
C LEU A 5 -5.88 -0.45 16.52
N LYS A 6 -5.79 -0.61 17.84
CA LYS A 6 -5.83 0.51 18.79
C LYS A 6 -4.50 1.23 18.96
N SER A 7 -3.38 0.59 18.61
CA SER A 7 -2.06 1.21 18.63
C SER A 7 -1.88 2.15 17.45
N ASP A 8 -1.32 3.33 17.70
CA ASP A 8 -1.02 4.31 16.66
C ASP A 8 0.25 3.95 15.87
N GLU A 9 1.06 2.98 16.29
CA GLU A 9 2.30 2.58 15.58
C GLU A 9 2.06 2.16 14.12
N VAL A 10 1.03 1.33 13.88
CA VAL A 10 0.67 0.91 12.53
C VAL A 10 0.05 2.06 11.73
N VAL A 11 -0.66 2.95 12.41
CA VAL A 11 -1.27 4.14 11.80
C VAL A 11 -0.18 5.08 11.28
N ASP A 12 0.83 5.35 12.10
CA ASP A 12 1.96 6.21 11.75
C ASP A 12 2.79 5.61 10.61
N ARG A 13 3.07 4.30 10.69
CA ARG A 13 3.79 3.58 9.63
C ARG A 13 3.06 3.60 8.27
N VAL A 14 1.73 3.45 8.27
CA VAL A 14 0.93 3.45 7.03
C VAL A 14 0.59 4.88 6.56
N GLY A 15 0.84 5.89 7.40
CA GLY A 15 0.64 7.31 7.08
C GLY A 15 -0.79 7.80 7.29
N GLY A 16 -1.47 7.28 8.31
CA GLY A 16 -2.77 7.75 8.79
C GLY A 16 -3.89 6.70 8.75
N ARG A 17 -4.94 6.93 9.56
CA ARG A 17 -6.05 5.99 9.76
C ARG A 17 -6.83 5.70 8.48
N PHE A 18 -7.00 6.72 7.64
CA PHE A 18 -7.65 6.55 6.33
C PHE A 18 -6.85 5.63 5.42
N LYS A 19 -5.53 5.82 5.33
CA LYS A 19 -4.65 4.96 4.52
C LYS A 19 -4.64 3.53 5.03
N LEU A 20 -4.62 3.34 6.35
CA LEU A 20 -4.75 2.02 6.98
C LEU A 20 -6.06 1.33 6.62
N ALA A 21 -7.19 2.04 6.71
CA ALA A 21 -8.48 1.50 6.33
C ALA A 21 -8.53 1.11 4.85
N VAL A 22 -7.97 1.95 3.96
CA VAL A 22 -7.88 1.66 2.52
C VAL A 22 -6.99 0.44 2.26
N LEU A 23 -5.84 0.33 2.92
CA LEU A 23 -4.92 -0.80 2.78
C LEU A 23 -5.60 -2.13 3.14
N ILE A 24 -6.27 -2.17 4.30
CA ILE A 24 -7.01 -3.35 4.77
C ILE A 24 -8.14 -3.70 3.79
N GLN A 25 -8.93 -2.71 3.35
CA GLN A 25 -10.04 -2.94 2.41
C GLN A 25 -9.56 -3.49 1.07
N LYS A 26 -8.52 -2.89 0.47
CA LYS A 26 -7.95 -3.37 -0.79
C LYS A 26 -7.44 -4.81 -0.66
N ARG A 27 -6.70 -5.09 0.41
CA ARG A 27 -6.16 -6.43 0.63
C ARG A 27 -7.26 -7.47 0.85
N LEU A 28 -8.32 -7.11 1.57
CA LEU A 28 -9.48 -7.99 1.76
C LEU A 28 -10.15 -8.32 0.42
N VAL A 29 -10.26 -7.35 -0.48
CA VAL A 29 -10.76 -7.54 -1.85
C VAL A 29 -9.88 -8.53 -2.62
N ASP A 30 -8.55 -8.32 -2.61
CA ASP A 30 -7.61 -9.20 -3.33
C ASP A 30 -7.73 -10.67 -2.88
N VAL A 31 -7.76 -10.90 -1.56
CA VAL A 31 -7.88 -12.25 -1.01
C VAL A 31 -9.25 -12.86 -1.32
N THR A 32 -10.32 -12.05 -1.30
CA THR A 32 -11.67 -12.49 -1.69
C THR A 32 -11.71 -12.91 -3.16
N PHE A 33 -10.92 -12.26 -4.03
CA PHE A 33 -10.75 -12.62 -5.44
C PHE A 33 -9.69 -13.69 -5.70
N GLY A 34 -9.22 -14.40 -4.66
CA GLY A 34 -8.38 -15.59 -4.79
C GLY A 34 -6.88 -15.36 -4.57
N ALA A 35 -6.45 -14.16 -4.18
CA ALA A 35 -5.06 -13.96 -3.76
C ALA A 35 -4.76 -14.80 -2.50
N PRO A 36 -3.57 -15.43 -2.40
CA PRO A 36 -3.22 -16.22 -1.23
C PRO A 36 -3.00 -15.32 -0.01
N LEU A 37 -3.33 -15.84 1.17
CA LEU A 37 -2.90 -15.23 2.44
C LEU A 37 -1.38 -15.41 2.61
N LEU A 38 -0.72 -14.38 3.12
CA LEU A 38 0.71 -14.33 3.44
C LEU A 38 0.98 -14.68 4.91
N VAL A 39 -0.06 -15.02 5.66
CA VAL A 39 -0.01 -15.49 7.05
C VAL A 39 -0.77 -16.80 7.17
N GLU A 40 -0.41 -17.62 8.15
CA GLU A 40 -1.19 -18.80 8.51
C GLU A 40 -2.53 -18.36 9.10
N ARG A 41 -3.63 -18.80 8.49
CA ARG A 41 -4.97 -18.38 8.88
C ARG A 41 -5.41 -18.97 10.23
N GLY A 42 -5.09 -20.25 10.50
CA GLY A 42 -5.58 -20.95 11.67
C GLY A 42 -7.10 -20.76 11.87
N ASN A 43 -7.49 -20.33 13.08
CA ASN A 43 -8.88 -20.03 13.44
C ASN A 43 -9.29 -18.57 13.21
N MET A 44 -8.48 -17.77 12.53
CA MET A 44 -8.77 -16.36 12.30
C MET A 44 -9.84 -16.17 11.21
N THR A 45 -10.68 -15.16 11.42
CA THR A 45 -11.51 -14.63 10.34
C THR A 45 -10.63 -14.07 9.23
N LEU A 46 -11.20 -13.91 8.03
CA LEU A 46 -10.47 -13.34 6.90
C LEU A 46 -9.95 -11.93 7.20
N MET A 47 -10.77 -11.12 7.89
CA MET A 47 -10.41 -9.78 8.31
C MET A 47 -9.23 -9.77 9.30
N GLU A 48 -9.24 -10.67 10.28
CA GLU A 48 -8.13 -10.78 11.24
C GLU A 48 -6.83 -11.21 10.56
N ALA A 49 -6.88 -12.17 9.63
CA ALA A 49 -5.71 -12.60 8.87
C ALA A 49 -5.13 -11.44 8.01
N VAL A 50 -5.99 -10.70 7.30
CA VAL A 50 -5.57 -9.52 6.52
C VAL A 50 -4.96 -8.44 7.42
N VAL A 51 -5.57 -8.17 8.58
CA VAL A 51 -5.00 -7.22 9.54
C VAL A 51 -3.63 -7.69 10.05
N GLN A 52 -3.46 -9.00 10.28
CA GLN A 52 -2.17 -9.56 10.68
C GLN A 52 -1.09 -9.40 9.60
N GLU A 53 -1.43 -9.54 8.30
CA GLU A 53 -0.50 -9.26 7.20
C GLU A 53 -0.02 -7.80 7.23
N VAL A 54 -0.96 -6.86 7.46
CA VAL A 54 -0.65 -5.42 7.55
C VAL A 54 0.23 -5.15 8.77
N LEU A 55 -0.09 -5.71 9.93
CA LEU A 55 0.69 -5.54 11.17
C LEU A 55 2.11 -6.10 11.03
N GLN A 56 2.28 -7.25 10.36
CA GLN A 56 3.58 -7.84 10.06
C GLN A 56 4.34 -7.13 8.94
N GLY A 57 3.75 -6.11 8.31
CA GLY A 57 4.38 -5.36 7.22
C GLY A 57 4.53 -6.14 5.92
N LYS A 58 3.78 -7.24 5.75
CA LYS A 58 3.79 -8.08 4.54
C LYS A 58 3.07 -7.42 3.36
N ILE A 59 2.18 -6.46 3.66
CA ILE A 59 1.40 -5.69 2.70
C ILE A 59 1.58 -4.19 3.02
N THR A 60 1.90 -3.39 2.01
CA THR A 60 2.15 -1.95 2.12
C THR A 60 1.45 -1.18 0.99
N LEU A 61 1.23 0.12 1.19
CA LEU A 61 0.81 1.00 0.10
C LEU A 61 2.04 1.43 -0.69
N GLU A 62 2.05 1.18 -1.99
CA GLU A 62 3.04 1.78 -2.89
C GLU A 62 2.89 3.30 -2.88
N PRO A 63 3.98 4.06 -2.64
CA PRO A 63 3.98 5.49 -2.90
C PRO A 63 3.62 5.71 -4.36
N ARG A 64 2.78 6.70 -4.65
CA ARG A 64 2.64 7.15 -6.03
C ARG A 64 3.97 7.75 -6.44
N THR A 65 4.83 6.96 -7.08
CA THR A 65 5.92 7.52 -7.87
C THR A 65 5.22 8.37 -8.92
N GLN A 66 5.52 9.67 -8.93
CA GLN A 66 5.13 10.50 -10.05
C GLN A 66 5.94 9.93 -11.22
N ALA A 67 5.31 9.06 -12.01
CA ALA A 67 5.92 8.59 -13.24
C ALA A 67 6.42 9.84 -13.95
N ALA A 68 7.72 9.86 -14.29
CA ALA A 68 8.37 10.99 -14.93
C ALA A 68 7.42 11.49 -16.03
N ASP A 69 7.01 12.75 -15.91
CA ASP A 69 6.10 13.36 -16.88
C ASP A 69 6.68 13.11 -18.27
N PRO A 70 6.01 12.31 -19.14
CA PRO A 70 6.51 12.01 -20.47
C PRO A 70 6.73 13.28 -21.31
N LEU A 71 6.09 14.39 -20.92
CA LEU A 71 6.21 15.69 -21.59
C LEU A 71 7.39 16.52 -21.08
N ALA A 72 8.01 16.18 -19.94
CA ALA A 72 9.15 16.93 -19.41
C ALA A 72 10.47 16.71 -20.19
N VAL A 73 10.53 15.70 -21.06
CA VAL A 73 11.74 15.37 -21.85
C VAL A 73 11.84 16.18 -23.15
N ALA A 74 10.76 16.85 -23.56
CA ALA A 74 10.69 17.52 -24.86
C ALA A 74 11.35 18.92 -24.92
N GLY A 75 11.92 19.42 -23.82
CA GLY A 75 12.37 20.82 -23.70
C GLY A 75 13.87 21.08 -23.79
N ARG A 76 14.70 20.14 -24.28
CA ARG A 76 16.18 20.29 -24.31
C ARG A 76 16.83 20.14 -25.69
N ALA A 77 16.08 20.26 -26.78
CA ALA A 77 16.62 20.05 -28.13
C ALA A 77 17.04 21.33 -28.88
N ASP A 78 16.79 22.53 -28.35
CA ASP A 78 16.94 23.77 -29.13
C ASP A 78 18.19 24.64 -28.81
N GLU A 79 19.15 24.17 -28.00
CA GLU A 79 20.28 25.02 -27.53
C GLU A 79 21.69 24.59 -28.01
N GLU A 80 21.81 23.68 -28.97
CA GLU A 80 23.13 23.23 -29.49
C GLU A 80 23.40 23.61 -30.97
N ALA A 81 22.67 24.57 -31.55
CA ALA A 81 22.78 24.95 -32.97
C ALA A 81 23.31 26.37 -33.24
N GLU A 82 23.99 27.02 -32.28
CA GLU A 82 24.85 28.19 -32.56
C GLU A 82 26.24 27.99 -31.93
N GLY A 83 27.16 27.47 -32.75
CA GLY A 83 28.59 27.34 -32.47
C GLY A 83 29.37 27.08 -33.74
#